data_AF-A0A8S4GZ55-F1
#
_entry.id   AF-A0A8S4GZ55-F1
#
_cell.length_a   1.000
_cell.length_b   1.000
_cell.length_c   1.000
_cell.angle_alpha   90.00
_cell.angle_beta   90.00
_cell.angle_gamma   90.00
#
_symmetry.space_group_name_H-M   'P 1'
#
loop_
_entity.id
_entity.type
_entity.pdbx_description
1 polymer ?
#
loop_
_entity_poly.entity_id
_entity_poly.type
_entity_poly.pdbx_seq_one_letter_code
_entity_poly.pdbx_strand_id
1 'polypeptide(L)'
;MGSQQRSEPKVFLSNERTLINWLHQTVLLGSVSAGMLGVSTHAHHHWGEDYSTSAKLVRAAALSGLGLAIVMTAYAAKTFYVRHKKIRRKEDGPYDDLLGPVAMSVIFIVGMFLALGYTAYRFFESRL
;
A
#
# COMPACT_ATOMS: atom_id res chain seq x y z
N MET A 1 29.40 16.73 33.41
CA MET A 1 28.50 15.56 33.50
C MET A 1 27.29 15.78 32.60
N GLY A 2 27.39 15.37 31.34
CA GLY A 2 26.22 15.23 30.48
C GLY A 2 26.20 13.78 30.04
N SER A 3 25.54 12.91 30.80
CA SER A 3 25.30 11.55 30.36
C SER A 3 24.50 11.63 29.06
N GLN A 4 25.19 11.38 27.94
CA GLN A 4 24.59 11.07 26.65
C GLN A 4 23.79 9.79 26.86
N GLN A 5 22.61 9.94 27.44
CA GLN A 5 21.68 8.85 27.72
C GLN A 5 21.24 8.37 26.35
N ARG A 6 21.93 7.35 25.82
CA ARG A 6 21.58 6.65 24.59
C ARG A 6 20.08 6.44 24.64
N SER A 7 19.34 6.95 23.65
CA SER A 7 17.95 6.56 23.42
C SER A 7 17.89 5.04 23.57
N GLU A 8 17.05 4.54 24.46
CA GLU A 8 17.01 3.11 24.79
C GLU A 8 17.02 2.30 23.50
N PRO A 9 18.04 1.44 23.25
CA PRO A 9 18.17 0.70 22.00
C PRO A 9 16.91 -0.07 21.63
N LYS A 10 16.16 -0.48 22.66
CA LYS A 10 14.88 -1.17 22.58
C LYS A 10 13.81 -0.37 21.84
N VAL A 11 13.72 0.94 22.02
CA VAL A 11 12.67 1.78 21.40
C VAL A 11 12.94 1.97 19.91
N PHE A 12 14.20 2.16 19.55
CA PHE A 12 14.64 2.25 18.16
C PHE A 12 14.38 0.94 17.42
N LEU A 13 14.77 -0.19 17.99
CA LEU A 13 14.56 -1.51 17.41
C LEU A 13 13.06 -1.87 17.28
N SER A 14 12.23 -1.48 18.26
CA SER A 14 10.77 -1.64 18.15
C SER A 14 10.18 -0.84 16.99
N ASN A 15 10.67 0.38 16.73
CA ASN A 15 10.22 1.19 15.62
C ASN A 15 10.63 0.60 14.25
N GLU A 16 11.84 0.04 14.16
CA GLU A 16 12.29 -0.68 12.95
C GLU A 16 11.44 -1.91 12.66
N ARG A 17 11.08 -2.68 13.69
CA ARG A 17 10.15 -3.83 13.54
C ARG A 17 8.81 -3.40 12.95
N THR A 18 8.26 -2.29 13.45
CA THR A 18 7.01 -1.74 12.91
C THR A 18 7.18 -1.32 11.45
N LEU A 19 8.27 -0.62 11.10
CA LEU A 19 8.57 -0.27 9.71
C LEU A 19 8.67 -1.51 8.81
N ILE A 20 9.38 -2.55 9.23
CA ILE A 20 9.52 -3.80 8.47
C ILE A 20 8.17 -4.46 8.27
N ASN A 21 7.31 -4.47 9.29
CA ASN A 21 5.95 -5.00 9.16
C ASN A 21 5.10 -4.20 8.16
N TRP A 22 5.20 -2.86 8.18
CA TRP A 22 4.55 -2.01 7.19
C TRP A 22 5.07 -2.28 5.77
N LEU A 23 6.38 -2.33 5.59
CA LEU A 23 7.00 -2.63 4.30
C LEU A 23 6.57 -4.00 3.79
N HIS A 24 6.56 -5.02 4.64
CA HIS A 24 6.14 -6.37 4.28
C HIS A 24 4.71 -6.38 3.70
N GLN A 25 3.75 -5.73 4.35
CA GLN A 25 2.38 -5.63 3.86
C GLN A 25 2.29 -4.92 2.50
N THR A 26 3.04 -3.83 2.33
CA THR A 26 3.06 -3.08 1.05
C THR A 26 3.71 -3.85 -0.08
N VAL A 27 4.76 -4.62 0.21
CA VAL A 27 5.46 -5.47 -0.77
C VAL A 27 4.57 -6.62 -1.22
N LEU A 28 3.82 -7.25 -0.30
CA LEU A 28 2.85 -8.29 -0.66
C LEU A 28 1.78 -7.72 -1.61
N LEU A 29 1.23 -6.55 -1.30
CA LEU A 29 0.26 -5.88 -2.16
C LEU A 29 0.84 -5.54 -3.54
N GLY A 30 2.05 -4.98 -3.57
CA GLY A 30 2.76 -4.65 -4.80
C GLY A 30 3.04 -5.90 -5.65
N SER A 31 3.43 -7.01 -5.01
CA SER A 31 3.71 -8.29 -5.67
C SER A 31 2.46 -8.89 -6.31
N VAL A 32 1.33 -8.89 -5.61
CA VAL A 32 0.04 -9.35 -6.15
C VAL A 32 -0.38 -8.48 -7.35
N SER A 33 -0.29 -7.16 -7.20
CA SER A 33 -0.63 -6.20 -8.26
C SER A 33 0.27 -6.38 -9.49
N ALA A 34 1.57 -6.56 -9.29
CA ALA A 34 2.53 -6.80 -10.35
C ALA A 34 2.30 -8.16 -11.05
N GLY A 35 1.97 -9.22 -10.29
CA GLY A 35 1.60 -10.52 -10.84
C GLY A 35 0.37 -10.44 -11.74
N MET A 36 -0.68 -9.75 -11.28
CA MET A 36 -1.88 -9.49 -12.09
C MET A 36 -1.56 -8.68 -13.36
N LEU A 37 -0.66 -7.70 -13.27
CA LEU A 37 -0.21 -6.91 -14.42
C LEU A 37 0.53 -7.78 -15.45
N GLY A 38 1.40 -8.68 -14.99
CA GLY A 38 2.13 -9.61 -15.85
C GLY A 38 1.20 -10.55 -16.61
N VAL A 39 0.24 -11.17 -15.91
CA VAL A 39 -0.74 -12.09 -16.52
C VAL A 39 -1.65 -11.37 -17.51
N SER A 40 -2.15 -10.16 -17.17
CA SER A 40 -3.00 -9.38 -18.08
C SER A 40 -2.27 -8.92 -19.35
N THR A 41 -0.97 -8.62 -19.24
CA THR A 41 -0.14 -8.20 -20.38
C THR A 41 0.15 -9.38 -21.31
N HIS A 42 0.44 -10.57 -20.77
CA HIS A 42 0.65 -11.77 -21.59
C HIS A 42 -0.64 -12.26 -22.27
N ALA A 43 -1.79 -12.14 -21.59
CA ALA A 43 -3.09 -12.50 -22.16
C ALA A 43 -3.48 -11.61 -23.36
N HIS A 44 -3.11 -10.33 -23.36
CA HIS A 44 -3.44 -9.43 -24.49
C HIS A 44 -2.73 -9.81 -25.81
N HIS A 45 -1.61 -10.54 -25.77
CA HIS A 45 -0.85 -10.87 -26.98
C HIS A 45 -1.35 -12.12 -27.71
N HIS A 46 -2.17 -12.96 -27.06
CA HIS A 46 -2.59 -14.27 -27.61
C HIS A 46 -4.10 -14.43 -27.84
N TRP A 47 -4.96 -13.60 -27.23
CA TRP A 47 -6.41 -13.74 -27.28
C TRP A 47 -6.99 -12.56 -28.08
N GLY A 48 -7.74 -12.85 -29.15
CA GLY A 48 -8.23 -11.88 -30.15
C GLY A 48 -9.09 -10.73 -29.61
N GLU A 49 -9.58 -9.88 -30.52
CA GLU A 49 -10.15 -8.54 -30.24
C GLU A 49 -11.22 -8.50 -29.13
N ASP A 50 -12.01 -9.58 -28.95
CA ASP A 50 -13.05 -9.69 -27.92
C ASP A 50 -12.51 -9.74 -26.47
N TYR A 51 -11.30 -10.26 -26.24
CA TYR A 51 -10.68 -10.31 -24.91
C TYR A 51 -9.93 -9.03 -24.53
N SER A 52 -9.78 -8.09 -25.48
CA SER A 52 -9.03 -6.85 -25.27
C SER A 52 -9.66 -5.98 -24.17
N THR A 53 -10.99 -5.95 -24.07
CA THR A 53 -11.70 -5.09 -23.11
C THR A 53 -11.52 -5.57 -21.68
N SER A 54 -11.70 -6.87 -21.43
CA SER A 54 -11.48 -7.49 -20.11
C SER A 54 -10.01 -7.41 -19.68
N ALA A 55 -9.08 -7.60 -20.62
CA ALA A 55 -7.64 -7.48 -20.35
C ALA A 55 -7.24 -6.03 -19.96
N LYS A 56 -7.80 -5.01 -20.63
CA LYS A 56 -7.58 -3.59 -20.29
C LYS A 56 -8.06 -3.26 -18.87
N LEU A 57 -9.18 -3.83 -18.44
CA LEU A 57 -9.72 -3.61 -17.08
C LEU A 57 -8.83 -4.22 -16.01
N VAL A 58 -8.38 -5.47 -16.18
CA VAL A 58 -7.45 -6.13 -15.25
C VAL A 58 -6.14 -5.35 -15.18
N ARG A 59 -5.66 -4.83 -16.31
CA ARG A 59 -4.45 -4.00 -16.38
C ARG A 59 -4.61 -2.69 -15.60
N ALA A 60 -5.75 -2.01 -15.75
CA ALA A 60 -6.05 -0.78 -15.02
C ALA A 60 -6.14 -1.03 -13.50
N ALA A 61 -6.81 -2.11 -13.08
CA ALA A 61 -6.89 -2.51 -11.68
C ALA A 61 -5.50 -2.82 -11.10
N ALA A 62 -4.68 -3.58 -11.82
CA ALA A 62 -3.32 -3.92 -11.43
C ALA A 62 -2.42 -2.68 -11.28
N LEU A 63 -2.50 -1.72 -12.21
CA LEU A 63 -1.78 -0.44 -12.11
C LEU A 63 -2.23 0.40 -10.92
N SER A 64 -3.54 0.43 -10.63
CA SER A 64 -4.06 1.16 -9.47
C SER A 64 -3.57 0.55 -8.14
N GLY A 65 -3.53 -0.79 -8.03
CA GLY A 65 -2.98 -1.49 -6.87
C GLY A 65 -1.48 -1.26 -6.69
N LEU A 66 -0.73 -1.16 -7.78
CA LEU A 66 0.70 -0.87 -7.77
C LEU A 66 0.98 0.58 -7.33
N GLY A 67 0.18 1.54 -7.82
CA GLY A 67 0.21 2.92 -7.35
C GLY A 67 -0.11 3.04 -5.86
N LEU A 68 -1.10 2.27 -5.39
CA LEU A 68 -1.44 2.19 -3.98
C LEU A 68 -0.28 1.68 -3.12
N ALA A 69 0.40 0.61 -3.57
CA ALA A 69 1.57 0.07 -2.87
C ALA A 69 2.70 1.10 -2.70
N ILE A 70 2.92 1.96 -3.71
CA ILE A 70 3.91 3.05 -3.65
C ILE A 70 3.50 4.08 -2.59
N VAL A 71 2.23 4.52 -2.61
CA VAL A 71 1.70 5.49 -1.62
C VAL A 71 1.82 4.94 -0.20
N MET A 72 1.52 3.65 -0.01
CA MET A 72 1.61 2.98 1.29
C MET A 72 3.06 2.86 1.77
N THR A 73 4.00 2.58 0.86
CA THR A 73 5.44 2.57 1.16
C THR A 73 5.92 3.95 1.63
N ALA A 74 5.47 5.01 0.97
CA ALA A 74 5.77 6.39 1.38
C ALA A 74 5.17 6.74 2.75
N TYR A 75 3.95 6.26 3.05
CA TYR A 75 3.34 6.44 4.37
C TYR A 75 4.13 5.72 5.47
N ALA A 76 4.56 4.47 5.22
CA ALA A 76 5.40 3.72 6.16
C ALA A 76 6.68 4.49 6.51
N ALA A 77 7.34 5.07 5.49
CA ALA A 77 8.52 5.91 5.66
C ALA A 77 8.23 7.19 6.45
N LYS A 78 7.09 7.87 6.17
CA LYS A 78 6.66 9.06 6.91
C LYS A 78 6.44 8.75 8.39
N THR A 79 5.75 7.67 8.70
CA THR A 79 5.48 7.23 10.09
C THR A 79 6.78 6.92 10.83
N PHE A 80 7.72 6.26 10.16
CA PHE A 80 9.07 6.03 10.72
C PHE A 80 9.80 7.34 11.03
N TYR A 81 9.76 8.33 10.13
CA TYR A 81 10.41 9.63 10.32
C TYR A 81 9.79 10.43 11.47
N VAL A 82 8.45 10.48 11.53
CA VAL A 82 7.72 11.15 12.62
C VAL A 82 8.08 10.52 13.97
N ARG A 83 8.12 9.18 14.06
CA ARG A 83 8.52 8.46 15.28
C ARG A 83 9.99 8.69 15.65
N HIS A 84 10.90 8.69 14.67
CA HIS A 84 12.31 8.98 14.92
C HIS A 84 12.53 10.41 15.44
N LYS A 85 11.79 11.39 14.91
CA LYS A 85 11.82 12.79 15.39
C LYS A 85 11.27 12.93 16.82
N LYS A 86 10.23 12.17 17.18
CA LYS A 86 9.66 12.15 18.53
C LYS A 86 10.60 11.51 19.57
N ILE A 87 11.25 10.38 19.24
CA ILE A 87 12.27 9.75 20.10
C ILE A 87 13.43 10.70 20.39
N ARG A 88 13.86 11.49 19.40
CA ARG A 88 14.90 12.51 19.57
C ARG A 88 14.47 13.70 20.44
N ARG A 89 13.17 13.95 20.57
CA ARG A 89 12.61 15.07 21.35
C ARG A 89 12.21 14.69 22.78
N LYS A 90 12.26 13.41 23.16
CA LYS A 90 11.87 12.89 24.50
C LYS A 90 10.47 13.36 24.94
N GLU A 91 9.55 13.58 24.01
CA GLU A 91 8.18 14.00 24.31
C GLU A 91 7.32 12.75 24.61
N ASP A 92 6.93 12.58 25.87
CA ASP A 92 5.93 11.62 26.35
C ASP A 92 4.52 12.17 26.08
N GLY A 93 4.07 12.09 24.83
CA GLY A 93 2.68 12.33 24.45
C GLY A 93 1.95 11.01 24.16
N PRO A 94 0.60 10.95 24.20
CA PRO A 94 -0.14 9.73 23.92
C PRO A 94 0.19 9.18 22.53
N TYR A 95 0.79 7.98 22.47
CA TYR A 95 1.24 7.32 21.23
C TYR A 95 0.19 6.36 20.66
N ASP A 96 -1.09 6.69 20.80
CA ASP A 96 -2.18 5.92 20.24
C ASP A 96 -2.30 6.17 18.72
N ASP A 97 -1.38 5.57 17.97
CA ASP A 97 -1.48 5.50 16.50
C ASP A 97 -2.52 4.42 16.09
N LEU A 98 -3.78 4.57 16.55
CA LEU A 98 -4.92 3.79 16.04
C LEU A 98 -5.21 4.11 14.56
N LEU A 99 -4.74 5.27 14.09
CA LEU A 99 -4.93 5.75 12.73
C LEU A 99 -4.10 5.00 11.68
N GLY A 100 -3.00 4.36 12.07
CA GLY A 100 -2.15 3.62 11.13
C GLY A 100 -2.91 2.49 10.43
N PRO A 101 -3.36 1.45 11.17
CA PRO A 101 -4.06 0.31 10.57
C PRO A 101 -5.37 0.68 9.87
N VAL A 102 -6.15 1.60 10.46
CA VAL A 102 -7.46 2.01 9.93
C VAL A 102 -7.31 2.78 8.62
N ALA A 103 -6.37 3.73 8.52
CA ALA A 103 -6.13 4.45 7.28
C ALA A 103 -5.70 3.50 6.15
N MET A 104 -4.96 2.45 6.49
CA MET A 104 -4.42 1.47 5.54
C MET A 104 -5.52 0.56 5.00
N SER A 105 -6.40 0.07 5.88
CA SER A 105 -7.58 -0.71 5.48
C SER A 105 -8.53 0.12 4.63
N VAL A 106 -8.80 1.37 5.00
CA VAL A 106 -9.72 2.25 4.27
C VAL A 106 -9.19 2.58 2.87
N ILE A 107 -7.91 2.93 2.75
CA ILE A 107 -7.29 3.23 1.44
C ILE A 107 -7.31 2.00 0.51
N PHE A 108 -7.07 0.81 1.06
CA PHE A 108 -7.15 -0.44 0.32
C PHE A 108 -8.56 -0.78 -0.15
N ILE A 109 -9.54 -0.65 0.76
CA ILE A 109 -10.96 -0.84 0.46
C ILE A 109 -11.39 0.14 -0.63
N VAL A 110 -11.11 1.44 -0.48
CA VAL A 110 -11.48 2.46 -1.46
C VAL A 110 -10.85 2.19 -2.82
N GLY A 111 -9.55 1.87 -2.88
CA GLY A 111 -8.87 1.53 -4.14
C GLY A 111 -9.50 0.32 -4.84
N MET A 112 -9.83 -0.73 -4.07
CA MET A 112 -10.46 -1.93 -4.61
C MET A 112 -11.91 -1.66 -5.07
N PHE A 113 -12.69 -0.90 -4.31
CA PHE A 113 -14.06 -0.54 -4.69
C PHE A 113 -14.10 0.37 -5.93
N LEU A 114 -13.13 1.29 -6.08
CA LEU A 114 -13.03 2.11 -7.29
C LEU A 114 -12.66 1.25 -8.51
N ALA A 115 -11.68 0.35 -8.38
CA ALA A 115 -11.27 -0.52 -9.47
C ALA A 115 -12.38 -1.52 -9.87
N LEU A 116 -13.03 -2.15 -8.89
CA LEU A 116 -14.13 -3.08 -9.12
C LEU A 116 -15.39 -2.36 -9.60
N GLY A 117 -15.73 -1.21 -9.01
CA GLY A 117 -16.88 -0.41 -9.42
C GLY A 117 -16.76 0.11 -10.84
N TYR A 118 -15.56 0.59 -11.23
CA TYR A 118 -15.29 0.98 -12.61
C TYR A 118 -15.40 -0.21 -13.58
N THR A 119 -14.86 -1.37 -13.19
CA THR A 119 -14.96 -2.62 -13.98
C THR A 119 -16.41 -3.07 -14.13
N ALA A 120 -17.20 -3.04 -13.04
CA ALA A 120 -18.60 -3.46 -13.03
C ALA A 120 -19.51 -2.52 -13.81
N TYR A 121 -19.34 -1.19 -13.66
CA TYR A 121 -20.11 -0.19 -14.40
C TYR A 121 -19.93 -0.37 -15.92
N ARG A 122 -18.68 -0.53 -16.37
CA ARG A 122 -18.36 -0.72 -17.79
C ARG A 122 -18.81 -2.08 -18.33
N PHE A 123 -18.80 -3.12 -17.49
CA PHE A 123 -19.35 -4.43 -17.85
C PHE A 123 -20.87 -4.35 -18.09
N PHE A 124 -21.61 -3.67 -17.20
CA PHE A 124 -23.06 -3.46 -17.39
C PHE A 124 -23.37 -2.61 -18.62
N GLU A 125 -22.60 -1.56 -18.88
CA GLU A 125 -22.75 -0.70 -20.06
C GLU A 125 -22.48 -1.45 -21.38
N SER A 126 -21.61 -2.46 -21.39
CA SER A 126 -21.35 -3.29 -22.57
C SER A 126 -22.44 -4.33 -22.88
N ARG A 127 -23.41 -4.52 -21.98
CA ARG A 127 -24.48 -5.53 -22.08
C ARG A 127 -25.85 -4.95 -22.43
N LEU A 128 -26.01 -3.63 -22.41
CA LEU A 128 -27.19 -2.87 -22.84
C LEU A 128 -26.98 -2.36 -24.27
#